data_AF-A0A0X8JEY0-F1
#
_entry.id   AF-A0A0X8JEY0-F1
#
_cell.length_a   1.000
_cell.length_b   1.000
_cell.length_c   1.000
_cell.angle_alpha   90.00
_cell.angle_beta   90.00
_cell.angle_gamma   90.00
#
_symmetry.space_group_name_H-M   'P 1'
#
loop_
_entity.id
_entity.type
_entity.pdbx_description
1 polymer ?
#
loop_
_entity_poly.entity_id
_entity_poly.type
_entity_poly.pdbx_seq_one_letter_code
_entity_poly.pdbx_strand_id
1 'polypeptide(L)'
;MRAVTVGRAPDDVTLACVGLLAAWAVNDVEELLTMREDSAALLARAPRWIPVPDGLRAHGLTQRHVNASIAAMGALIAAASADGVRSRGQSVLFQSTLLGFGLHGFGHLVQAAVGRRWTTGARTSPTVVIPYWLWASRVLRRQGVDPTAHVSWPLAASTPLVMAAVHAGTAAFAAIALTTAKKAAAR
;
A
#
# COMPACT_ATOMS: atom_id res chain seq x y z
N MET A 1 20.36 -1.39 46.33
CA MET A 1 20.33 -2.10 45.03
C MET A 1 19.02 -1.79 44.33
N ARG A 2 19.01 -0.93 43.30
CA ARG A 2 17.83 -0.74 42.44
C ARG A 2 17.80 -1.89 41.45
N ALA A 3 16.70 -2.64 41.42
CA ALA A 3 16.47 -3.64 40.40
C ALA A 3 16.47 -2.95 39.03
N VAL A 4 17.45 -3.28 38.20
CA VAL A 4 17.42 -2.95 36.78
C VAL A 4 16.28 -3.78 36.21
N THR A 5 15.14 -3.14 35.95
CA THR A 5 14.07 -3.77 35.17
C THR A 5 14.61 -4.01 33.77
N VAL A 6 15.02 -5.26 33.52
CA VAL A 6 15.20 -5.79 32.17
C VAL A 6 13.92 -5.44 31.43
N GLY A 7 14.03 -4.61 30.39
CA GLY A 7 12.89 -4.05 29.68
C GLY A 7 11.92 -5.16 29.28
N ARG A 8 10.65 -5.02 29.67
CA ARG A 8 9.60 -5.97 29.28
C ARG A 8 9.60 -6.10 27.77
N ALA A 9 9.65 -7.32 27.26
CA ALA A 9 9.50 -7.56 25.82
C ALA A 9 8.23 -6.83 25.32
N PRO A 10 8.28 -6.16 24.16
CA PRO A 10 7.12 -5.49 23.61
C PRO A 10 5.95 -6.47 23.50
N ASP A 11 4.75 -6.05 23.93
CA ASP A 11 3.56 -6.87 23.75
C ASP A 11 3.20 -6.98 22.26
N ASP A 12 2.42 -8.01 21.90
CA ASP A 12 2.09 -8.32 20.51
C ASP A 12 1.48 -7.13 19.74
N VAL A 13 0.69 -6.27 20.39
CA VAL A 13 0.11 -5.07 19.74
C VAL A 13 1.21 -4.09 19.38
N THR A 14 2.16 -3.87 20.30
CA THR A 14 3.32 -3.02 20.03
C THR A 14 4.13 -3.58 18.86
N LEU A 15 4.35 -4.91 18.81
CA LEU A 15 5.01 -5.58 17.70
C LEU A 15 4.25 -5.43 16.37
N ALA A 16 2.92 -5.56 16.39
CA ALA A 16 2.10 -5.29 15.23
C ALA A 16 2.23 -3.84 14.76
N CYS A 17 2.22 -2.86 15.67
CA CYS A 17 2.32 -1.46 15.28
C CYS A 17 3.68 -1.09 14.68
N VAL A 18 4.79 -1.51 15.30
CA VAL A 18 6.15 -1.24 14.76
C VAL A 18 6.49 -2.11 13.55
N GLY A 19 5.90 -3.31 13.48
CA GLY A 19 6.07 -4.23 12.37
C GLY A 19 5.58 -3.66 11.04
N LEU A 20 4.67 -2.69 11.06
CA LEU A 20 4.19 -2.01 9.85
C LEU A 20 5.34 -1.32 9.12
N LEU A 21 6.16 -0.57 9.86
CA LEU A 21 7.33 0.10 9.30
C LEU A 21 8.38 -0.89 8.78
N ALA A 22 8.62 -1.98 9.51
CA ALA A 22 9.59 -3.00 9.10
C ALA A 22 9.13 -3.74 7.83
N ALA A 23 7.86 -4.17 7.79
CA ALA A 23 7.28 -4.86 6.64
C ALA A 23 7.24 -3.94 5.41
N TRP A 24 6.88 -2.67 5.59
CA TRP A 24 6.96 -1.65 4.54
C TRP A 24 8.39 -1.48 4.03
N ALA A 25 9.38 -1.30 4.91
CA ALA A 25 10.76 -1.09 4.49
C ALA A 25 11.31 -2.27 3.67
N VAL A 26 10.98 -3.51 4.06
CA VAL A 26 11.38 -4.70 3.28
C VAL A 26 10.71 -4.73 1.91
N ASN A 27 9.41 -4.41 1.84
CA ASN A 27 8.69 -4.29 0.58
C ASN A 27 9.29 -3.21 -0.32
N ASP A 28 9.52 -2.02 0.23
CA ASP A 28 9.97 -0.86 -0.52
C ASP A 28 11.42 -0.97 -0.99
N VAL A 29 12.22 -1.89 -0.44
CA VAL A 29 13.52 -2.25 -1.04
C VAL A 29 13.32 -2.93 -2.41
N GLU A 30 12.35 -3.84 -2.55
CA GLU A 30 12.03 -4.39 -3.87
C GLU A 30 11.53 -3.29 -4.81
N GLU A 31 10.65 -2.42 -4.31
CA GLU A 31 10.11 -1.32 -5.12
C GLU A 31 11.18 -0.32 -5.55
N LEU A 32 12.08 0.09 -4.65
CA LEU A 32 13.18 1.01 -4.94
C LEU A 32 14.05 0.52 -6.10
N LEU A 33 14.27 -0.80 -6.15
CA LEU A 33 15.15 -1.46 -7.11
C LEU A 33 14.48 -1.78 -8.45
N THR A 34 13.15 -1.80 -8.51
CA THR A 34 12.42 -2.32 -9.68
C THR A 34 11.40 -1.35 -10.27
N MET A 35 10.88 -0.40 -9.47
CA MET A 35 9.76 0.47 -9.85
C MET A 35 10.06 1.33 -11.08
N ARG A 36 11.29 1.82 -11.23
CA ARG A 36 11.67 2.65 -12.39
C ARG A 36 11.52 1.88 -13.70
N GLU A 37 12.22 0.76 -13.82
CA GLU A 37 12.20 -0.09 -15.01
C GLU A 37 10.80 -0.67 -15.25
N ASP A 38 10.13 -1.08 -14.17
CA ASP A 38 8.77 -1.63 -14.23
C ASP A 38 7.76 -0.59 -14.74
N SER A 39 7.83 0.65 -14.23
CA SER A 39 6.95 1.74 -14.66
C SER A 39 7.13 2.08 -16.14
N ALA A 40 8.37 2.11 -16.66
CA ALA A 40 8.62 2.34 -18.07
C ALA A 40 8.01 1.23 -18.94
N ALA A 41 8.21 -0.03 -18.55
CA ALA A 41 7.68 -1.18 -19.26
C ALA A 41 6.13 -1.24 -19.28
N LEU A 42 5.49 -0.77 -18.19
CA LEU A 42 4.04 -0.67 -18.07
C LEU A 42 3.47 0.47 -18.91
N LEU A 43 4.01 1.68 -18.74
CA LEU A 43 3.47 2.88 -19.34
C LEU A 43 3.64 2.88 -20.86
N ALA A 44 4.72 2.28 -21.38
CA ALA A 44 4.90 2.06 -22.81
C ALA A 44 3.82 1.15 -23.44
N ARG A 45 3.21 0.26 -22.64
CA ARG A 45 2.14 -0.65 -23.07
C ARG A 45 0.74 -0.13 -22.76
N ALA A 46 0.64 1.02 -22.09
CA ALA A 46 -0.62 1.57 -21.66
C ALA A 46 -1.44 2.05 -22.89
N PRO A 47 -2.73 1.65 -23.02
CA PRO A 47 -3.61 2.13 -24.07
C PRO A 47 -3.56 3.64 -24.31
N ARG A 48 -3.61 4.09 -25.58
CA ARG A 48 -3.47 5.52 -25.90
C ARG A 48 -4.58 6.41 -25.35
N TRP A 49 -5.77 5.87 -25.08
CA TRP A 49 -6.91 6.62 -24.52
C TRP A 49 -6.71 7.08 -23.08
N ILE A 50 -5.66 6.60 -22.41
CA ILE A 50 -5.32 7.03 -21.05
C ILE A 50 -4.52 8.32 -21.15
N PRO A 51 -4.88 9.36 -20.38
CA PRO A 51 -4.16 10.62 -20.36
C PRO A 51 -2.87 10.50 -19.53
N VAL A 52 -1.89 9.76 -20.05
CA VAL A 52 -0.52 9.72 -19.50
C VAL A 52 0.33 10.74 -20.26
N PRO A 53 1.05 11.66 -19.59
CA PRO A 53 1.98 12.57 -20.24
C PRO A 53 2.99 11.84 -21.12
N ASP A 54 3.28 12.35 -22.33
CA ASP A 54 4.12 11.64 -23.31
C ASP A 54 5.52 11.29 -22.77
N GLY A 55 6.14 12.20 -21.99
CA GLY A 55 7.43 11.93 -21.36
C GLY A 55 7.37 10.78 -20.34
N LEU A 56 6.27 10.67 -19.60
CA LEU A 56 6.05 9.58 -18.65
C LEU A 56 5.74 8.25 -19.37
N ARG A 57 5.01 8.31 -20.48
CA ARG A 57 4.75 7.14 -21.35
C ARG A 57 6.03 6.61 -22.00
N ALA A 58 6.92 7.50 -22.44
CA ALA A 58 8.16 7.14 -23.11
C ALA A 58 9.24 6.63 -22.14
N HIS A 59 9.31 7.18 -20.94
CA HIS A 59 10.46 6.96 -20.04
C HIS A 59 10.12 6.37 -18.68
N GLY A 60 8.83 6.23 -18.33
CA GLY A 60 8.41 5.82 -17.00
C GLY A 60 8.79 6.84 -15.92
N LEU A 61 8.75 6.39 -14.67
CA LEU A 61 9.15 7.19 -13.52
C LEU A 61 10.68 7.34 -13.47
N THR A 62 11.14 8.53 -13.09
CA THR A 62 12.58 8.73 -12.80
C THR A 62 12.93 8.17 -11.43
N GLN A 63 14.19 7.74 -11.23
CA GLN A 63 14.64 7.26 -9.92
C GLN A 63 14.48 8.34 -8.84
N ARG A 64 14.70 9.61 -9.18
CA ARG A 64 14.47 10.73 -8.26
C ARG A 64 13.03 10.79 -7.78
N HIS A 65 12.07 10.54 -8.66
CA HIS A 65 10.66 10.49 -8.30
C HIS A 65 10.35 9.30 -7.40
N VAL A 66 10.86 8.10 -7.73
CA VAL A 66 10.71 6.89 -6.89
C VAL A 66 11.28 7.14 -5.48
N ASN A 67 12.49 7.67 -5.38
CA ASN A 67 13.14 7.97 -4.09
C ASN A 67 12.33 8.98 -3.25
N ALA A 68 11.81 10.04 -3.88
CA ALA A 68 11.00 11.03 -3.19
C ALA A 68 9.68 10.44 -2.68
N SER A 69 9.02 9.60 -3.49
CA SER A 69 7.79 8.91 -3.10
C SER A 69 8.03 7.93 -1.96
N ILE A 70 9.10 7.13 -1.99
CA ILE A 70 9.47 6.21 -0.90
C ILE A 70 9.78 6.98 0.38
N ALA A 71 10.49 8.11 0.30
CA ALA A 71 10.77 8.93 1.47
C ALA A 71 9.48 9.51 2.10
N ALA A 72 8.56 10.01 1.28
CA ALA A 72 7.28 10.52 1.73
C ALA A 72 6.40 9.43 2.36
N MET A 73 6.30 8.26 1.71
CA MET A 73 5.57 7.11 2.24
C MET A 73 6.21 6.59 3.53
N GLY A 74 7.54 6.54 3.60
CA GLY A 74 8.24 6.14 4.82
C GLY A 74 7.92 7.04 6.01
N ALA A 75 7.83 8.36 5.80
CA ALA A 75 7.41 9.29 6.84
C ALA A 75 5.96 9.03 7.30
N LEU A 76 5.03 8.80 6.37
CA LEU A 76 3.64 8.44 6.68
C LEU A 76 3.55 7.13 7.47
N ILE A 77 4.26 6.09 7.02
CA ILE A 77 4.26 4.76 7.64
C ILE A 77 4.89 4.82 9.03
N ALA A 78 5.97 5.57 9.21
CA ALA A 78 6.59 5.79 10.51
C ALA A 78 5.64 6.52 11.47
N ALA A 79 4.95 7.58 10.99
CA ALA A 79 3.95 8.30 11.76
C ALA A 79 2.78 7.38 12.16
N ALA A 80 2.25 6.59 11.22
CA ALA A 80 1.18 5.63 11.48
C ALA A 80 1.62 4.55 12.48
N SER A 81 2.84 4.04 12.37
CA SER A 81 3.39 3.05 13.31
C SER A 81 3.52 3.63 14.72
N ALA A 82 4.07 4.84 14.85
CA ALA A 82 4.20 5.53 16.13
C ALA A 82 2.84 5.85 16.76
N ASP A 83 1.88 6.30 15.95
CA ASP A 83 0.51 6.57 16.38
C ASP A 83 -0.24 5.28 16.77
N GLY A 84 0.00 4.18 16.06
CA GLY A 84 -0.46 2.85 16.42
C GLY A 84 0.07 2.38 17.76
N VAL A 85 1.36 2.60 18.07
CA VAL A 85 1.92 2.29 19.39
C VAL A 85 1.24 3.11 20.48
N ARG A 86 1.08 4.43 20.27
CA ARG A 86 0.46 5.35 21.25
C ARG A 86 -1.01 5.01 21.51
N SER A 87 -1.75 4.65 20.47
CA SER A 87 -3.19 4.33 20.52
C SER A 87 -3.50 2.86 20.77
N ARG A 88 -2.48 2.01 20.97
CA ARG A 88 -2.63 0.54 21.03
C ARG A 88 -3.38 -0.04 19.82
N GLY A 89 -3.10 0.50 18.64
CA GLY A 89 -3.67 0.06 17.36
C GLY A 89 -5.08 0.57 17.07
N GLN A 90 -5.61 1.50 17.88
CA GLN A 90 -6.98 2.02 17.74
C GLN A 90 -7.06 3.29 16.90
N SER A 91 -5.95 3.92 16.53
CA SER A 91 -6.02 5.18 15.79
C SER A 91 -6.44 5.01 14.34
N VAL A 92 -7.12 6.04 13.82
CA VAL A 92 -7.56 6.10 12.42
C VAL A 92 -6.38 6.00 11.47
N LEU A 93 -5.30 6.73 11.75
CA LEU A 93 -4.11 6.76 10.91
C LEU A 93 -3.49 5.37 10.81
N PHE A 94 -3.30 4.68 11.94
CA PHE A 94 -2.72 3.33 11.95
C PHE A 94 -3.61 2.32 11.23
N GLN A 95 -4.89 2.22 11.57
CA GLN A 95 -5.79 1.22 10.97
C GLN A 95 -5.99 1.43 9.47
N SER A 96 -6.16 2.68 9.03
CA SER A 96 -6.28 3.02 7.61
C SER A 96 -5.01 2.66 6.84
N THR A 97 -3.83 2.95 7.41
CA THR A 97 -2.54 2.66 6.79
C THR A 97 -2.27 1.16 6.77
N LEU A 98 -2.61 0.43 7.83
CA LEU A 98 -2.49 -1.03 7.89
C LEU A 98 -3.37 -1.70 6.82
N LEU A 99 -4.62 -1.26 6.68
CA LEU A 99 -5.50 -1.74 5.62
C LEU A 99 -4.96 -1.37 4.24
N GLY A 100 -4.56 -0.12 4.03
CA GLY A 100 -3.98 0.34 2.77
C GLY A 100 -2.74 -0.45 2.36
N PHE A 101 -1.87 -0.77 3.31
CA PHE A 101 -0.68 -1.61 3.09
C PHE A 101 -1.06 -3.03 2.67
N GLY A 102 -2.07 -3.64 3.29
CA GLY A 102 -2.60 -4.93 2.86
C GLY A 102 -3.16 -4.89 1.43
N LEU A 103 -4.00 -3.90 1.12
CA LEU A 103 -4.59 -3.71 -0.21
C LEU A 103 -3.54 -3.46 -1.29
N HIS A 104 -2.50 -2.70 -0.96
CA HIS A 104 -1.33 -2.46 -1.81
C HIS A 104 -0.63 -3.76 -2.21
N GLY A 105 -0.40 -4.66 -1.26
CA GLY A 105 0.18 -5.98 -1.56
C GLY A 105 -0.66 -6.81 -2.54
N PHE A 106 -2.00 -6.77 -2.43
CA PHE A 106 -2.87 -7.41 -3.42
C PHE A 106 -2.80 -6.71 -4.79
N GLY A 107 -2.66 -5.38 -4.81
CA GLY A 107 -2.45 -4.61 -6.04
C GLY A 107 -1.27 -5.14 -6.86
N HIS A 108 -0.13 -5.42 -6.20
CA HIS A 108 1.07 -5.92 -6.87
C HIS A 108 0.86 -7.30 -7.48
N LEU A 109 0.13 -8.17 -6.78
CA LEU A 109 -0.21 -9.49 -7.31
C LEU A 109 -1.13 -9.40 -8.52
N VAL A 110 -2.11 -8.49 -8.50
CA VAL A 110 -2.98 -8.22 -9.65
C VAL A 110 -2.16 -7.70 -10.82
N GLN A 111 -1.24 -6.76 -10.57
CA GLN A 111 -0.35 -6.21 -11.59
C GLN A 111 0.53 -7.29 -12.23
N ALA A 112 1.14 -8.16 -11.43
CA ALA A 112 1.95 -9.28 -11.91
C ALA A 112 1.11 -10.26 -12.75
N ALA A 113 -0.10 -10.57 -12.30
CA ALA A 113 -1.01 -11.48 -12.99
C ALA A 113 -1.48 -10.91 -14.34
N VAL A 114 -1.91 -9.64 -14.38
CA VAL A 114 -2.33 -8.96 -15.61
C VAL A 114 -1.16 -8.79 -16.58
N GLY A 115 0.01 -8.41 -16.06
CA GLY A 115 1.24 -8.28 -16.85
C GLY A 115 1.84 -9.61 -17.30
N ARG A 116 1.41 -10.73 -16.72
CA ARG A 116 1.95 -12.08 -16.92
C ARG A 116 3.48 -12.13 -16.82
N ARG A 117 4.04 -11.36 -15.88
CA ARG A 117 5.48 -11.18 -15.68
C ARG A 117 5.76 -10.79 -14.24
N TRP A 118 7.03 -10.86 -13.85
CA TRP A 118 7.48 -10.27 -12.60
C TRP A 118 7.34 -8.74 -12.67
N THR A 119 6.70 -8.16 -11.65
CA THR A 119 6.51 -6.72 -11.46
C THR A 119 7.08 -6.30 -10.12
N THR A 120 7.25 -4.99 -9.94
CA THR A 120 7.60 -4.41 -8.65
C THR A 120 6.69 -4.94 -7.54
N GLY A 121 7.25 -5.18 -6.35
CA GLY A 121 6.54 -5.68 -5.17
C GLY A 121 5.93 -7.08 -5.29
N ALA A 122 6.05 -7.78 -6.42
CA ALA A 122 5.39 -9.08 -6.61
C ALA A 122 6.01 -10.21 -5.77
N ARG A 123 7.27 -10.08 -5.34
CA ARG A 123 7.90 -11.08 -4.47
C ARG A 123 7.59 -10.80 -3.00
N THR A 124 7.73 -9.56 -2.55
CA THR A 124 7.49 -9.16 -1.15
C THR A 124 6.01 -9.16 -0.79
N SER A 125 5.11 -8.97 -1.75
CA SER A 125 3.66 -8.96 -1.45
C SER A 125 3.15 -10.27 -0.85
N PRO A 126 3.39 -11.46 -1.45
CA PRO A 126 2.97 -12.73 -0.87
C PRO A 126 3.85 -13.23 0.27
N THR A 127 5.11 -12.78 0.37
CA THR A 127 6.05 -13.28 1.41
C THR A 127 6.16 -12.38 2.64
N VAL A 128 5.78 -11.11 2.54
CA VAL A 128 5.92 -10.10 3.61
C VAL A 128 4.61 -9.36 3.82
N VAL A 129 4.13 -8.60 2.83
CA VAL A 129 3.02 -7.63 3.00
C VAL A 129 1.74 -8.32 3.47
N ILE A 130 1.24 -9.29 2.70
CA ILE A 130 -0.02 -9.97 2.99
C ILE A 130 0.10 -10.82 4.27
N PRO A 131 1.15 -11.64 4.47
CA PRO A 131 1.34 -12.38 5.72
C PRO A 131 1.39 -11.48 6.95
N TYR A 132 2.14 -10.37 6.89
CA TYR A 132 2.22 -9.40 7.97
C TYR A 132 0.86 -8.76 8.25
N TRP A 133 0.16 -8.28 7.22
CA TRP A 133 -1.15 -7.64 7.38
C TRP A 133 -2.18 -8.58 8.04
N LEU A 134 -2.21 -9.84 7.61
CA LEU A 134 -3.08 -10.87 8.20
C LEU A 134 -2.72 -11.15 9.66
N TRP A 135 -1.42 -11.27 9.96
CA TRP A 135 -0.92 -11.48 11.31
C TRP A 135 -1.24 -10.30 12.24
N ALA A 136 -0.88 -9.07 11.85
CA ALA A 136 -1.15 -7.86 12.62
C ALA A 136 -2.66 -7.68 12.89
N SER A 137 -3.49 -7.88 11.86
CA SER A 137 -4.95 -7.85 12.01
C SER A 137 -5.47 -8.92 12.98
N ARG A 138 -4.86 -10.11 13.00
CA ARG A 138 -5.22 -11.18 13.95
C ARG A 138 -4.79 -10.84 15.37
N VAL A 139 -3.62 -10.23 15.56
CA VAL A 139 -3.15 -9.74 16.86
C VAL A 139 -4.11 -8.72 17.43
N LEU A 140 -4.50 -7.70 16.64
CA LEU A 140 -5.43 -6.66 17.07
C LEU A 140 -6.77 -7.28 17.53
N ARG A 141 -7.36 -8.17 16.70
CA ARG A 141 -8.61 -8.86 17.04
C ARG A 141 -8.53 -9.67 18.33
N ARG A 142 -7.41 -10.37 18.57
CA ARG A 142 -7.19 -11.15 19.80
C ARG A 142 -7.13 -10.28 21.05
N GLN A 143 -6.76 -9.01 20.89
CA GLN A 143 -6.66 -8.03 21.96
C GLN A 143 -7.90 -7.12 22.03
N GLY A 144 -9.01 -7.53 21.37
CA GLY A 144 -10.27 -6.80 21.39
C GLY A 144 -10.31 -5.53 20.54
N VAL A 145 -9.30 -5.31 19.70
CA VAL A 145 -9.25 -4.18 18.76
C VAL A 145 -9.75 -4.66 17.39
N ASP A 146 -10.87 -4.13 16.93
CA ASP A 146 -11.30 -4.32 15.55
C ASP A 146 -10.37 -3.50 14.63
N PRO A 147 -9.61 -4.15 13.72
CA PRO A 147 -8.67 -3.48 12.83
C PRO A 147 -9.34 -2.65 11.73
N THR A 148 -10.68 -2.64 11.69
CA THR A 148 -11.49 -1.89 10.73
C THR A 148 -12.44 -0.88 11.37
N ALA A 149 -12.47 -0.78 12.71
CA ALA A 149 -13.37 0.12 13.43
C ALA A 149 -13.16 1.60 13.09
N HIS A 150 -11.91 1.97 12.78
CA HIS A 150 -11.50 3.36 12.57
C HIS A 150 -10.79 3.52 11.22
N VAL A 151 -11.44 3.13 10.13
CA VAL A 151 -10.88 3.26 8.77
C VAL A 151 -11.38 4.53 8.08
N SER A 152 -10.44 5.35 7.65
CA SER A 152 -10.65 6.36 6.61
C SER A 152 -10.41 5.71 5.25
N TRP A 153 -11.49 5.42 4.52
CA TRP A 153 -11.41 4.86 3.17
C TRP A 153 -10.60 5.71 2.19
N PRO A 154 -10.68 7.06 2.19
CA PRO A 154 -9.82 7.87 1.34
C PRO A 154 -8.32 7.59 1.59
N LEU A 155 -7.93 7.44 2.86
CA LEU A 155 -6.54 7.13 3.21
C LEU A 155 -6.19 5.69 2.83
N ALA A 156 -7.01 4.72 3.21
CA ALA A 156 -6.77 3.30 2.92
C ALA A 156 -6.75 2.99 1.41
N ALA A 157 -7.60 3.67 0.63
CA ALA A 157 -7.67 3.47 -0.81
C ALA A 157 -6.63 4.31 -1.57
N SER A 158 -6.02 5.34 -0.97
CA SER A 158 -5.10 6.24 -1.67
C SER A 158 -3.94 5.51 -2.36
N THR A 159 -3.28 4.57 -1.69
CA THR A 159 -2.16 3.81 -2.27
C THR A 159 -2.59 2.89 -3.43
N PRO A 160 -3.58 1.97 -3.26
CA PRO A 160 -4.05 1.17 -4.39
C PRO A 160 -4.72 2.00 -5.48
N LEU A 161 -5.27 3.19 -5.18
CA LEU A 161 -5.80 4.11 -6.18
C LEU A 161 -4.72 4.86 -6.94
N VAL A 162 -3.63 5.28 -6.29
CA VAL A 162 -2.46 5.87 -6.97
C VAL A 162 -1.81 4.83 -7.86
N MET A 163 -1.64 3.62 -7.34
CA MET A 163 -1.21 2.45 -8.09
C MET A 163 -2.16 2.20 -9.27
N ALA A 164 -3.47 2.09 -9.02
CA ALA A 164 -4.48 1.92 -10.07
C ALA A 164 -4.55 3.10 -11.05
N ALA A 165 -4.24 4.34 -10.65
CA ALA A 165 -4.19 5.52 -11.51
C ALA A 165 -2.94 5.50 -12.40
N VAL A 166 -1.80 5.06 -11.87
CA VAL A 166 -0.62 4.69 -12.65
C VAL A 166 -0.94 3.50 -13.58
N HIS A 167 -1.84 2.60 -13.18
CA HIS A 167 -2.32 1.45 -13.96
C HIS A 167 -3.62 1.67 -14.74
N ALA A 168 -4.17 2.89 -14.79
CA ALA A 168 -5.45 3.15 -15.44
C ALA A 168 -5.36 3.10 -16.97
N GLY A 169 -4.36 2.36 -17.47
CA GLY A 169 -4.39 1.58 -18.69
C GLY A 169 -4.79 0.13 -18.57
N THR A 170 -5.73 -0.17 -17.70
CA THR A 170 -6.42 -1.45 -17.69
C THR A 170 -7.94 -1.24 -17.59
N ALA A 171 -8.51 -0.49 -18.56
CA ALA A 171 -9.90 -0.53 -19.05
C ALA A 171 -11.13 -0.41 -18.09
N ALA A 172 -11.01 -0.42 -16.76
CA ALA A 172 -12.16 -0.70 -15.89
C ALA A 172 -12.90 0.52 -15.32
N PHE A 173 -12.25 1.70 -15.20
CA PHE A 173 -12.92 2.88 -14.65
C PHE A 173 -13.99 3.47 -15.60
N ALA A 174 -13.79 3.33 -16.91
CA ALA A 174 -14.77 3.77 -17.92
C ALA A 174 -16.05 2.92 -17.92
N ALA A 175 -15.94 1.62 -17.66
CA ALA A 175 -17.11 0.72 -17.60
C ALA A 175 -18.01 1.07 -16.41
N ILE A 176 -17.44 1.36 -15.24
CA ILE A 176 -18.20 1.69 -14.02
C ILE A 176 -18.86 3.07 -14.16
N ALA A 177 -18.13 4.07 -14.66
CA ALA A 177 -18.64 5.44 -14.86
C ALA A 177 -19.79 5.51 -15.88
N LEU A 178 -19.72 4.75 -16.98
CA LEU A 178 -20.77 4.70 -18.01
C LEU A 178 -22.07 4.02 -17.51
N THR A 179 -21.98 3.02 -16.63
CA THR A 179 -23.17 2.43 -15.99
C THR A 179 -23.86 3.36 -15.00
N THR A 180 -23.11 4.15 -14.23
CA THR A 180 -23.68 5.15 -13.31
C THR A 180 -24.32 6.32 -14.06
N ALA A 181 -23.73 6.77 -15.17
CA ALA A 181 -24.30 7.84 -16.00
C ALA A 181 -25.59 7.41 -16.72
N LYS A 182 -25.66 6.19 -17.26
CA LYS A 182 -26.89 5.64 -17.87
C LYS A 182 -28.04 5.47 -16.88
N LYS A 183 -27.77 5.10 -15.63
CA LYS A 183 -28.80 4.98 -14.57
C LYS A 183 -29.34 6.33 -14.09
N ALA A 184 -28.53 7.38 -14.16
CA ALA A 184 -28.94 8.74 -13.79
C ALA A 184 -29.79 9.42 -14.89
N ALA A 185 -29.56 9.09 -16.17
CA ALA A 185 -30.33 9.62 -17.30
C ALA A 185 -31.65 8.85 -17.59
N ALA A 186 -31.91 7.76 -16.86
CA ALA A 186 -33.12 6.93 -16.97
C ALA A 186 -34.09 7.12 -15.79
N ARG A 187 -33.89 8.17 -14.98
CA ARG A 187 -34.78 8.66 -13.92
C ARG A 187 -35.20 10.08 -14.26
#